data_AF-A0AAV5SE45-F1
#
_entry.id   AF-A0AAV5SE45-F1
#
_cell.length_a   1.000
_cell.length_b   1.000
_cell.length_c   1.000
_cell.angle_alpha   90.00
_cell.angle_beta   90.00
_cell.angle_gamma   90.00
#
_symmetry.space_group_name_H-M   'P 1'
#
loop_
_entity.id
_entity.type
_entity.pdbx_description
1 polymer ?
#
loop_
_entity_poly.entity_id
_entity_poly.type
_entity_poly.pdbx_seq_one_letter_code
_entity_poly.pdbx_strand_id
1 'polypeptide(L)' 'QMSLPWYYLERPARLGLLRAFYISCSLAYPIYFGLNYEKFIPDRAAVLAGERRKLEGDLLSSRK' A
#
# COMPACT_ATOMS: atom_id res chain seq x y z
N GLN A 1 18.57 -27.54 16.27
CA GLN A 1 17.13 -27.56 16.60
C GLN A 1 16.37 -27.58 15.27
N MET A 2 16.01 -28.76 14.76
CA MET A 2 15.24 -28.86 13.51
C MET A 2 13.76 -28.72 13.86
N SER A 3 13.14 -27.62 13.44
CA SER A 3 11.69 -27.48 13.50
C SER A 3 11.06 -28.57 12.62
N LEU A 4 10.03 -29.24 13.13
CA LEU A 4 9.26 -30.21 12.37
C LEU A 4 8.76 -29.54 11.08
N PRO A 5 9.04 -30.11 9.89
CA PRO A 5 8.64 -29.50 8.63
C PRO A 5 7.12 -29.34 8.56
N TRP A 6 6.65 -28.18 8.09
CA TRP A 6 5.23 -27.78 8.11
C TRP A 6 4.28 -28.76 7.40
N TYR A 7 4.80 -29.57 6.47
CA TYR A 7 4.03 -30.57 5.74
C TYR A 7 3.68 -31.82 6.58
N TYR A 8 4.34 -32.03 7.72
CA TYR A 8 4.00 -33.08 8.69
C TYR A 8 2.85 -32.70 9.63
N LEU A 9 2.40 -31.43 9.61
CA LEU A 9 1.23 -31.04 10.41
C LEU A 9 -0.04 -31.71 9.85
N GLU A 10 -0.94 -32.10 10.76
CA GLU A 10 -2.25 -32.61 10.38
C GLU A 10 -2.98 -31.62 9.46
N ARG A 11 -3.82 -32.16 8.57
CA ARG A 11 -4.54 -31.37 7.56
C ARG A 11 -5.27 -30.13 8.13
N PRO A 12 -5.98 -30.16 9.28
CA PRO A 12 -6.62 -28.96 9.84
C PRO A 12 -5.62 -27.89 10.25
N ALA A 13 -4.49 -28.28 10.86
CA ALA A 13 -3.48 -27.34 11.31
C ALA A 13 -2.75 -26.68 10.12
N ARG A 14 -2.47 -27.43 9.05
CA ARG A 14 -1.96 -26.85 7.79
C ARG A 14 -2.91 -25.82 7.18
N LEU A 15 -4.21 -26.12 7.14
CA LEU A 15 -5.21 -25.19 6.63
C LEU A 15 -5.33 -23.94 7.50
N GLY A 16 -5.26 -24.09 8.82
CA GLY A 16 -5.25 -22.95 9.75
C GLY A 16 -4.05 -22.03 9.52
N LEU A 17 -2.86 -22.60 9.39
CA LEU A 17 -1.62 -21.84 9.18
C LEU A 17 -1.60 -21.14 7.82
N LEU A 18 -2.10 -21.83 6.78
CA LEU A 18 -2.25 -21.25 5.45
C LEU A 18 -3.24 -20.08 5.44
N ARG A 19 -4.38 -20.23 6.11
CA ARG A 19 -5.37 -19.15 6.25
C ARG A 19 -4.80 -17.96 7.01
N ALA A 20 -4.11 -18.20 8.13
CA ALA A 20 -3.47 -17.14 8.91
C ALA A 20 -2.43 -16.37 8.07
N PHE A 21 -1.63 -17.07 7.26
CA PHE A 21 -0.67 -16.47 6.33
C PHE A 21 -1.36 -15.59 5.28
N TYR A 22 -2.41 -16.08 4.64
CA TYR A 22 -3.12 -15.28 3.64
C TYR A 22 -3.87 -14.09 4.25
N ILE A 23 -4.42 -14.24 5.47
CA ILE A 23 -5.07 -13.14 6.20
C ILE A 23 -4.03 -12.06 6.56
N SER A 24 -2.85 -12.45 7.04
CA SER A 24 -1.82 -11.45 7.37
C SER A 24 -1.33 -10.73 6.11
N CYS A 25 -1.12 -11.45 5.00
CA CYS A 25 -0.78 -10.82 3.72
C CYS A 25 -1.87 -9.89 3.20
N SER A 26 -3.15 -10.26 3.30
CA SER A 26 -4.25 -9.42 2.81
C SER A 26 -4.48 -8.18 3.66
N LEU A 27 -4.21 -8.25 4.97
CA LEU A 27 -4.34 -7.13 5.90
C LEU A 27 -3.10 -6.24 5.96
N ALA A 28 -1.91 -6.75 5.63
CA ALA A 28 -0.67 -6.00 5.72
C ALA A 28 -0.73 -4.68 4.91
N TYR A 29 -1.24 -4.73 3.68
CA TYR A 29 -1.30 -3.55 2.82
C TYR A 29 -2.34 -2.51 3.28
N PRO A 30 -3.61 -2.89 3.57
CA PRO A 30 -4.58 -1.96 4.16
C PRO A 30 -4.11 -1.34 5.48
N ILE A 31 -3.46 -2.10 6.35
CA ILE A 31 -2.91 -1.58 7.61
C ILE A 31 -1.80 -0.57 7.33
N TYR A 32 -0.85 -0.91 6.46
CA TYR A 32 0.22 0.00 6.05
C TYR A 32 -0.32 1.30 5.44
N PHE A 33 -1.30 1.18 4.55
CA PHE A 33 -1.97 2.30 3.91
C PHE A 33 -2.71 3.17 4.93
N GLY A 34 -3.47 2.56 5.84
CA GLY A 34 -4.19 3.28 6.90
C GLY A 34 -3.27 4.03 7.86
N LEU A 35 -2.14 3.42 8.25
CA LEU A 35 -1.13 4.08 9.10
C LEU A 35 -0.41 5.24 8.40
N ASN A 36 -0.28 5.19 7.07
CA ASN A 36 0.37 6.23 6.28
C ASN A 36 -0.64 7.08 5.50
N TYR A 37 -1.92 7.04 5.89
CA TYR A 37 -3.00 7.66 5.13
C TYR A 37 -2.74 9.15 4.90
N GLU A 38 -2.19 9.86 5.90
CA GLU A 38 -1.81 11.28 5.79
C GLU A 38 -0.75 11.56 4.72
N LYS A 39 0.17 10.62 4.43
CA LYS A 39 1.15 10.76 3.34
C LYS A 39 0.53 10.52 1.96
N PHE A 40 -0.57 9.77 1.92
CA PHE A 40 -1.29 9.45 0.70
C PHE A 40 -2.46 10.41 0.44
N ILE A 41 -2.91 11.16 1.45
CA ILE A 41 -3.77 12.33 1.23
C ILE A 41 -2.94 13.32 0.42
N PRO A 42 -3.35 13.63 -0.83
CA PRO A 42 -2.75 14.73 -1.53
C PRO A 42 -3.06 15.97 -0.70
N ASP A 43 -2.03 16.60 -0.12
CA ASP A 43 -2.21 17.88 0.52
C ASP A 43 -2.90 18.79 -0.49
N ARG A 44 -4.10 19.27 -0.17
CA ARG A 44 -4.91 20.06 -1.11
C ARG A 44 -4.11 21.28 -1.58
N ALA A 45 -3.23 21.80 -0.74
CA ALA A 45 -2.30 22.87 -1.10
C ALA A 45 -1.24 22.40 -2.12
N ALA A 46 -0.70 21.19 -1.99
CA ALA A 46 0.26 20.63 -2.95
C ALA A 46 -0.38 20.31 -4.32
N VAL A 47 -1.63 19.84 -4.34
CA VAL A 47 -2.38 19.61 -5.59
C VAL A 47 -2.68 20.94 -6.29
N LEU A 48 -3.17 21.94 -5.56
CA LEU A 48 -3.45 23.27 -6.11
C LEU A 48 -2.16 23.99 -6.56
N ALA A 49 -1.05 23.82 -5.84
CA ALA A 49 0.25 24.35 -6.24
C ALA A 49 0.81 23.64 -7.48
N GLY A 50 0.60 22.32 -7.60
CA GLY A 50 0.95 21.54 -8.79
C GLY A 50 0.13 21.94 -10.02
N GLU A 51 -1.18 22.16 -9.85
CA GLU A 51 -2.05 22.68 -10.90
C GLU A 51 -1.66 24.10 -11.34
N ARG A 52 -1.34 25.00 -10.40
CA ARG A 52 -0.84 26.35 -10.75
C ARG A 52 0.44 26.30 -11.58
N ARG A 53 1.40 25.44 -11.22
CA ARG A 53 2.66 25.30 -11.97
C ARG A 53 2.45 24.73 -13.37
N LYS A 54 1.50 23.80 -13.53
CA LYS A 54 1.10 23.30 -14.86
C LYS A 54 0.46 24.41 -15.70
N LEU A 55 -0.46 25.18 -15.11
CA LEU A 55 -1.10 26.32 -15.77
C LEU A 55 -0.09 27.41 -16.19
N GLU A 56 0.86 27.75 -15.33
CA GLU A 56 1.94 28.69 -15.69
C GLU A 56 2.82 28.14 -16.82
N GLY A 57 3.16 26.84 -16.78
CA GLY A 57 3.91 26.18 -17.84
C GLY A 57 3.19 26.21 -19.20
N ASP A 58 1.88 25.95 -19.21
CA ASP A 58 1.06 25.98 -20.43
C ASP A 58 0.85 27.41 -20.96
N LEU A 59 0.74 28.40 -20.07
CA LEU A 59 0.66 29.81 -20.47
C LEU A 59 1.99 30.32 -21.05
N LEU A 60 3.12 29.85 -20.52
CA LEU A 60 4.46 30.19 -21.02
C LEU A 60 4.80 29.46 -22.32
N SER A 61 4.26 28.25 -22.55
CA SER A 61 4.41 27.52 -23.80
C SER A 61 3.53 28.08 -24.91
N SER A 62 2.33 28.55 -24.59
CA SER A 62 1.38 29.18 -25.53
C SER A 62 1.82 30.58 -26.00
N ARG A 63 2.74 31.23 -25.27
CA ARG A 63 3.28 32.56 -25.61
C ARG A 63 4.54 32.52 -26.49
N LYS A 64 5.06 31.33 -26.83
CA LYS A 64 6.17 31.13 -27.77
C LYS A 64 5.64 30.67 -29.12
#